data_AF-A0A246GH42-F1
#
_entry.id   AF-A0A246GH42-F1
#
_cell.length_a   1.000
_cell.length_b   1.000
_cell.length_c   1.000
_cell.angle_alpha   90.00
_cell.angle_beta   90.00
_cell.angle_gamma   90.00
#
_symmetry.space_group_name_H-M   'P 1'
#
loop_
_entity.id
_entity.type
_entity.pdbx_description
1 polymer ?
#
loop_
_entity_poly.entity_id
_entity_poly.type
_entity_poly.pdbx_seq_one_letter_code
_entity_poly.pdbx_strand_id
1 'polypeptide(L)'
;MNRNIKKVVIGLVVITILALGFKFLVISWLSFFSNPNRGTLSEKEILLFKALKKEFQIIEIERDSDFEEKNIREDIDTITYKIYLYYDKRFDTLKMENTSKVIFKNLEKLDLNKNIYKYEIVFCKNLYNPIGKKYEHTKVIQKD
;
A
#
# COMPACT_ATOMS: atom_id res chain seq x y z
N MET A 1 -8.15 57.21 -15.77
CA MET A 1 -8.66 55.93 -16.31
C MET A 1 -10.18 55.92 -16.20
N ASN A 2 -10.88 55.77 -17.33
CA ASN A 2 -12.34 55.97 -17.42
C ASN A 2 -13.10 54.98 -16.51
N ARG A 3 -14.16 55.43 -15.82
CA ARG A 3 -14.86 54.65 -14.76
C ARG A 3 -15.45 53.34 -15.32
N ASN A 4 -15.79 53.33 -16.60
CA ASN A 4 -16.31 52.16 -17.31
C ASN A 4 -15.21 51.13 -17.61
N ILE A 5 -14.00 51.58 -17.94
CA ILE A 5 -12.85 50.69 -18.20
C ILE A 5 -12.46 49.94 -16.92
N LYS A 6 -12.46 50.62 -15.77
CA LYS A 6 -12.22 49.97 -14.47
C LYS A 6 -13.20 48.84 -14.18
N LYS A 7 -14.50 49.04 -14.47
CA LYS A 7 -15.53 48.01 -14.24
C LYS A 7 -15.32 46.77 -15.13
N VAL A 8 -14.97 46.98 -16.41
CA VAL A 8 -14.69 45.88 -17.35
C VAL A 8 -13.46 45.07 -16.93
N VAL A 9 -12.39 45.75 -16.51
CA VAL A 9 -11.17 45.08 -16.03
C VAL A 9 -11.43 44.28 -14.76
N ILE A 10 -12.19 44.84 -13.80
CA ILE A 10 -12.56 44.12 -12.57
C ILE A 10 -13.40 42.88 -12.90
N GLY A 11 -14.36 42.99 -13.83
CA GLY A 11 -15.16 41.85 -14.28
C GLY A 11 -14.31 40.73 -14.88
N LEU A 12 -13.36 41.07 -15.74
CA LEU A 12 -12.43 40.11 -16.34
C LEU A 12 -11.56 39.40 -15.29
N VAL A 13 -11.05 40.14 -14.30
CA VAL A 13 -10.25 39.57 -13.20
C VAL A 13 -11.09 38.58 -12.38
N VAL A 14 -12.32 38.94 -12.02
CA VAL A 14 -13.23 38.07 -11.27
C VAL A 14 -13.56 36.79 -12.04
N ILE A 15 -13.88 36.90 -13.34
CA ILE A 15 -14.16 35.74 -14.20
C ILE A 15 -12.94 34.82 -14.29
N THR A 16 -11.74 35.38 -14.40
CA THR A 16 -10.50 34.60 -14.50
C THR A 16 -10.23 33.83 -13.20
N ILE A 17 -10.42 34.48 -12.04
CA ILE A 17 -10.27 33.83 -10.73
C ILE A 17 -11.29 32.69 -10.56
N LEU A 18 -12.55 32.92 -10.93
CA LEU A 18 -13.59 31.89 -10.87
C LEU A 18 -13.28 30.70 -11.78
N ALA A 19 -12.80 30.96 -13.00
CA ALA A 19 -12.41 29.90 -13.93
C ALA A 19 -11.22 29.06 -13.42
N LEU A 20 -10.22 29.69 -12.80
CA LEU A 20 -9.09 29.00 -12.19
C LEU A 20 -9.51 28.20 -10.95
N GLY A 21 -10.36 28.78 -10.10
CA GLY A 21 -10.91 28.09 -8.92
C GLY A 21 -11.76 26.87 -9.31
N PHE A 22 -12.56 26.98 -10.37
CA PHE A 22 -13.36 25.87 -10.88
C PHE A 22 -12.47 24.74 -11.44
N LYS A 23 -11.42 25.07 -12.19
CA LYS A 23 -10.44 24.06 -12.66
C LYS A 23 -9.79 23.33 -11.49
N PHE A 24 -9.40 24.06 -10.44
CA PHE A 24 -8.81 23.46 -9.24
C PHE A 24 -9.80 22.53 -8.52
N LEU A 25 -11.07 22.93 -8.38
CA LEU A 25 -12.11 22.10 -7.79
C LEU A 25 -12.34 20.81 -8.59
N VAL A 26 -12.41 20.89 -9.92
CA VAL A 26 -12.59 19.71 -10.78
C VAL A 26 -11.42 18.74 -10.64
N ILE A 27 -10.18 19.23 -10.65
CA ILE A 27 -8.98 18.38 -10.49
C ILE A 27 -8.90 17.76 -9.09
N SER A 28 -9.26 18.53 -8.06
CA SER A 28 -9.29 18.05 -6.67
C SER A 28 -10.39 16.99 -6.49
N TRP A 29 -11.57 17.21 -7.08
CA TRP A 29 -12.67 16.24 -7.06
C TRP A 29 -12.29 14.96 -7.80
N LEU A 30 -11.76 15.05 -9.01
CA LEU A 30 -11.26 13.89 -9.77
C LEU A 30 -10.19 13.13 -8.98
N SER A 31 -9.25 13.83 -8.36
CA SER A 31 -8.20 13.21 -7.53
C SER A 31 -8.77 12.54 -6.28
N PHE A 32 -9.79 13.14 -5.65
CA PHE A 32 -10.43 12.59 -4.45
C PHE A 32 -11.19 11.30 -4.74
N PHE A 33 -11.92 11.23 -5.85
CA PHE A 33 -12.66 10.03 -6.24
C PHE A 33 -11.82 8.98 -6.97
N SER A 34 -10.73 9.37 -7.62
CA SER A 34 -9.84 8.45 -8.33
C SER A 34 -8.73 7.86 -7.46
N ASN A 35 -8.60 8.30 -6.21
CA ASN A 35 -7.66 7.69 -5.28
C ASN A 35 -8.38 6.54 -4.57
N PRO A 36 -8.13 5.27 -4.94
CA PRO A 36 -8.70 4.15 -4.21
C PRO A 36 -8.29 4.29 -2.75
N ASN A 37 -9.28 4.34 -1.87
CA ASN A 37 -9.06 4.48 -0.44
C ASN A 37 -8.34 3.21 0.03
N ARG A 38 -7.00 3.28 0.08
CA ARG A 38 -6.18 2.14 0.48
C ARG A 38 -6.58 1.81 1.91
N GLY A 39 -7.17 0.63 2.13
CA GLY A 39 -7.71 0.24 3.43
C GLY A 39 -6.73 0.56 4.56
N THR A 40 -7.23 1.22 5.61
CA THR A 40 -6.43 1.58 6.79
C THR A 40 -5.99 0.33 7.53
N LEU A 41 -4.68 0.17 7.76
CA LEU A 41 -4.14 -0.91 8.58
C LEU A 41 -4.75 -0.88 9.99
N SER A 42 -5.08 -2.05 10.52
CA SER A 42 -5.49 -2.22 11.92
C SER A 42 -4.34 -1.86 12.87
N GLU A 43 -4.65 -1.37 14.08
CA GLU A 43 -3.64 -1.03 15.09
C GLU A 43 -2.71 -2.22 15.40
N LYS A 44 -3.26 -3.45 15.41
CA LYS A 44 -2.47 -4.68 15.62
C LYS A 44 -1.47 -4.92 14.48
N GLU A 45 -1.89 -4.69 13.24
CA GLU A 45 -1.03 -4.81 12.06
C GLU A 45 0.07 -3.75 12.10
N ILE A 46 -0.27 -2.50 12.44
CA ILE A 46 0.70 -1.41 12.57
C ILE A 46 1.78 -1.74 13.60
N LEU A 47 1.38 -2.22 14.77
CA LEU A 47 2.29 -2.52 15.88
C LEU A 47 3.23 -3.68 15.52
N LEU A 48 2.70 -4.72 14.88
CA LEU A 48 3.47 -5.89 14.45
C LEU A 48 4.40 -5.57 13.28
N PHE A 49 3.93 -4.84 12.27
CA PHE A 49 4.76 -4.38 11.15
C PHE A 49 5.88 -3.45 11.62
N LYS A 50 5.62 -2.60 12.61
CA LYS A 50 6.66 -1.77 13.23
C LYS A 50 7.70 -2.61 13.97
N ALA A 51 7.29 -3.65 14.68
CA ALA A 51 8.21 -4.59 15.33
C ALA A 51 9.06 -5.35 14.31
N LEU A 52 8.44 -5.89 13.26
CA LEU A 52 9.12 -6.58 12.18
C LEU A 52 10.10 -5.66 11.42
N LYS A 53 9.72 -4.41 11.13
CA LYS A 53 10.61 -3.42 10.49
C LYS A 53 11.89 -3.19 11.30
N LYS A 54 11.77 -3.15 12.64
CA LYS A 54 12.91 -2.98 13.54
C LYS A 54 13.83 -4.21 13.59
N GLU A 55 13.25 -5.41 13.56
CA GLU A 55 13.98 -6.66 13.77
C GLU A 55 14.65 -7.18 12.48
N PHE A 56 13.99 -7.05 11.32
CA PHE A 56 14.39 -7.73 10.08
C PHE A 56 14.89 -6.79 8.97
N GLN A 57 15.14 -5.52 9.27
CA GLN A 57 15.55 -4.51 8.27
C GLN A 57 14.64 -4.50 7.03
N ILE A 58 13.32 -4.56 7.26
CA ILE A 58 12.32 -4.49 6.20
C ILE A 58 12.38 -3.09 5.58
N ILE A 59 12.55 -3.06 4.27
CA ILE A 59 12.62 -1.82 3.51
C ILE A 59 11.21 -1.24 3.38
N GLU A 60 10.25 -2.06 2.94
CA GLU A 60 8.87 -1.62 2.72
C GLU A 60 7.87 -2.75 2.94
N ILE A 61 6.63 -2.39 3.27
CA ILE A 61 5.49 -3.31 3.29
C ILE A 61 4.41 -2.71 2.43
N GLU A 62 4.13 -3.35 1.29
CA GLU A 62 3.06 -2.94 0.38
C GLU A 62 1.82 -3.82 0.62
N ARG A 63 0.65 -3.18 0.68
CA ARG A 63 -0.64 -3.86 0.66
C ARG A 63 -1.16 -3.81 -0.77
N ASP A 64 -1.14 -4.93 -1.46
CA ASP A 64 -1.83 -5.13 -2.73
C ASP A 64 -3.27 -5.52 -2.40
N SER A 65 -4.16 -4.54 -2.48
CA SER A 65 -5.59 -4.72 -2.32
C SER A 65 -6.27 -3.86 -3.36
N ASP A 66 -6.93 -4.50 -4.33
CA ASP A 66 -7.79 -3.79 -5.29
C ASP A 66 -9.04 -3.19 -4.63
N PHE A 67 -9.30 -3.54 -3.35
CA PHE A 67 -10.53 -3.21 -2.65
C PHE A 67 -10.30 -2.60 -1.26
N GLU A 68 -11.29 -1.84 -0.78
CA GLU A 68 -11.33 -1.35 0.61
C GLU A 68 -11.58 -2.51 1.57
N GLU A 69 -11.01 -2.45 2.79
CA GLU A 69 -11.21 -3.47 3.83
C GLU A 69 -12.68 -3.70 4.19
N LYS A 70 -13.52 -2.66 4.02
CA LYS A 70 -14.96 -2.72 4.29
C LYS A 70 -15.77 -3.38 3.16
N ASN A 71 -15.18 -3.55 1.98
CA ASN A 71 -15.86 -4.12 0.81
C ASN A 71 -15.32 -5.50 0.42
N ILE A 72 -14.44 -6.08 1.25
CA ILE A 72 -13.94 -7.45 1.07
C ILE A 72 -15.13 -8.40 1.18
N ARG A 73 -15.41 -9.11 0.09
CA ARG A 73 -16.23 -10.31 0.12
C ARG A 73 -15.35 -11.46 0.57
N GLU A 74 -15.60 -12.00 1.77
CA GLU A 74 -14.79 -13.03 2.41
C GLU A 74 -14.58 -14.30 1.57
N ASP A 75 -15.43 -14.51 0.56
CA ASP A 75 -15.46 -15.65 -0.35
C ASP A 75 -14.73 -15.42 -1.70
N ILE A 76 -14.39 -14.18 -2.05
CA ILE A 76 -13.86 -13.83 -3.39
C ILE A 76 -12.57 -13.02 -3.30
N ASP A 77 -12.47 -12.11 -2.33
CA ASP A 77 -11.41 -11.10 -2.31
C ASP A 77 -10.20 -11.54 -1.49
N THR A 78 -9.01 -11.32 -2.04
CA THR A 78 -7.74 -11.60 -1.35
C THR A 78 -6.89 -10.34 -1.23
N ILE A 79 -6.44 -10.04 -0.02
CA ILE A 79 -5.46 -8.99 0.28
C ILE A 79 -4.09 -9.63 0.35
N THR A 80 -3.13 -9.10 -0.41
CA THR A 80 -1.76 -9.60 -0.36
C THR A 80 -0.83 -8.54 0.22
N TYR A 81 -0.16 -8.86 1.33
CA TYR A 81 0.89 -8.04 1.89
C TYR A 81 2.25 -8.48 1.35
N LYS A 82 2.90 -7.62 0.58
CA LYS A 82 4.28 -7.81 0.09
C LYS A 82 5.25 -7.15 1.05
N ILE A 83 6.08 -7.96 1.69
CA ILE A 83 7.08 -7.54 2.67
C ILE A 83 8.45 -7.60 2.00
N TYR A 84 9.05 -6.43 1.77
CA TYR A 84 10.33 -6.30 1.10
C TYR A 84 11.47 -6.25 2.12
N LEU A 85 12.34 -7.24 2.08
CA LEU A 85 13.54 -7.28 2.93
C LEU A 85 14.78 -6.94 2.13
N TYR A 86 15.71 -6.27 2.79
CA TYR A 86 17.02 -6.04 2.24
C TYR A 86 17.79 -7.35 2.03
N TYR A 87 18.37 -7.49 0.84
CA TYR A 87 19.22 -8.60 0.44
C TYR A 87 20.66 -8.15 0.20
N ASP A 88 21.60 -8.69 0.99
CA ASP A 88 23.03 -8.65 0.69
C ASP A 88 23.46 -10.00 0.07
N LYS A 89 24.44 -10.01 -0.84
CA LYS A 89 24.99 -11.23 -1.46
C LYS A 89 25.51 -12.27 -0.43
N ARG A 90 25.71 -11.86 0.83
CA ARG A 90 26.07 -12.73 1.96
C ARG A 90 24.90 -13.52 2.54
N PHE A 91 23.67 -13.20 2.16
CA PHE A 91 22.50 -13.99 2.51
C PHE A 91 22.47 -15.25 1.66
N ASP A 92 22.81 -16.36 2.30
CA ASP A 92 22.60 -17.69 1.75
C ASP A 92 21.09 -18.00 1.69
N THR A 93 20.70 -18.85 0.75
CA THR A 93 19.32 -19.31 0.53
C THR A 93 18.73 -19.91 1.82
N LEU A 94 19.55 -20.61 2.60
CA LEU A 94 19.14 -21.22 3.86
C LEU A 94 18.85 -20.18 4.95
N LYS A 95 19.58 -19.05 4.96
CA LYS A 95 19.29 -17.92 5.85
C LYS A 95 18.00 -17.21 5.44
N MET A 96 17.78 -17.01 4.14
CA MET A 96 16.53 -16.42 3.63
C MET A 96 15.31 -17.24 4.03
N GLU A 97 15.40 -18.56 3.89
CA GLU A 97 14.31 -19.47 4.23
C GLU A 97 14.00 -19.43 5.74
N ASN A 98 15.04 -19.46 6.57
CA ASN A 98 14.88 -19.37 8.03
C ASN A 98 14.30 -18.02 8.45
N THR A 99 14.78 -16.91 7.89
CA THR A 99 14.23 -15.57 8.14
C THR A 99 12.76 -15.51 7.72
N SER A 100 12.43 -16.05 6.54
CA SER A 100 11.04 -16.09 6.05
C SER A 100 10.14 -16.87 7.00
N LYS A 101 10.57 -18.05 7.46
CA LYS A 101 9.82 -18.87 8.43
C LYS A 101 9.56 -18.13 9.75
N VAL A 102 10.55 -17.40 10.26
CA VAL A 102 10.40 -16.62 11.50
C VAL A 102 9.40 -15.48 11.30
N ILE A 103 9.48 -14.77 10.18
CA ILE A 103 8.55 -13.68 9.85
C ILE A 103 7.12 -14.23 9.69
N PHE A 104 6.92 -15.31 8.94
CA PHE A 104 5.61 -15.94 8.82
C PHE A 104 5.05 -16.39 10.16
N LYS A 105 5.87 -16.99 11.03
CA LYS A 105 5.44 -17.37 12.39
C LYS A 105 5.03 -16.17 13.24
N ASN A 106 5.66 -15.01 13.05
CA ASN A 106 5.25 -13.78 13.70
C ASN A 106 3.95 -13.24 13.10
N LEU A 107 3.77 -13.29 11.79
CA LEU A 107 2.53 -12.87 11.11
C LEU A 107 1.33 -13.74 11.49
N GLU A 108 1.53 -15.04 11.74
CA GLU A 108 0.47 -15.93 12.23
C GLU A 108 -0.11 -15.49 13.58
N LYS A 109 0.62 -14.68 14.37
CA LYS A 109 0.10 -14.13 15.64
C LYS A 109 -1.00 -13.08 15.45
N LEU A 110 -1.17 -12.54 14.24
CA LEU A 110 -2.24 -11.57 13.95
C LEU A 110 -3.63 -12.22 13.91
N ASP A 111 -3.71 -13.56 13.83
CA ASP A 111 -4.95 -14.33 13.75
C ASP A 111 -5.92 -13.82 12.67
N LEU A 112 -5.34 -13.38 11.54
CA LEU A 112 -6.10 -12.90 10.38
C LEU A 112 -6.59 -14.07 9.55
N ASN A 113 -7.76 -13.91 8.93
CA ASN A 113 -8.38 -14.95 8.10
C ASN A 113 -7.46 -15.31 6.92
N LYS A 114 -6.93 -16.54 6.95
CA LYS A 114 -5.93 -17.04 5.97
C LYS A 114 -6.46 -17.15 4.55
N ASN A 115 -7.78 -17.19 4.36
CA ASN A 115 -8.39 -17.23 3.02
C ASN A 115 -8.38 -15.85 2.36
N ILE A 116 -8.44 -14.79 3.19
CA ILE A 116 -8.51 -13.40 2.74
C ILE A 116 -7.10 -12.79 2.71
N TYR A 117 -6.29 -13.02 3.74
CA TYR A 117 -4.99 -12.38 3.90
C TYR A 117 -3.83 -13.29 3.50
N LYS A 118 -3.10 -12.87 2.47
CA LYS A 118 -1.88 -13.52 1.96
C LYS A 118 -0.66 -12.67 2.28
N TYR A 119 0.48 -13.32 2.47
CA TYR A 119 1.75 -12.67 2.75
C TYR A 119 2.82 -13.17 1.79
N GLU A 120 3.52 -12.24 1.15
CA GLU A 120 4.64 -12.49 0.27
C GLU A 120 5.91 -11.87 0.86
N ILE A 121 6.98 -12.66 0.96
CA ILE A 121 8.29 -12.17 1.41
C ILE A 121 9.20 -12.06 0.19
N VAL A 122 9.69 -10.85 -0.07
CA VAL A 122 10.53 -10.54 -1.23
C VAL A 122 11.89 -10.04 -0.77
N PHE A 123 12.95 -10.78 -1.10
CA PHE A 123 14.32 -10.35 -0.83
C PHE A 123 14.83 -9.49 -2.00
N CYS A 124 15.23 -8.25 -1.72
CA CYS A 124 15.63 -7.29 -2.73
C CYS A 124 16.81 -6.44 -2.26
N LYS A 125 17.75 -6.14 -3.17
CA LYS A 125 18.90 -5.29 -2.85
C LYS A 125 18.47 -3.83 -2.74
N ASN A 126 17.51 -3.42 -3.57
CA ASN A 126 16.81 -2.13 -3.54
C ASN A 126 15.35 -2.36 -3.95
N LEU A 127 14.42 -1.51 -3.50
CA LEU A 127 12.99 -1.56 -3.85
C LEU A 127 12.71 -1.70 -5.36
N TYR A 128 13.52 -1.04 -6.20
CA TYR A 128 13.36 -1.01 -7.66
C TYR A 128 14.13 -2.12 -8.40
N ASN A 129 14.86 -2.98 -7.69
CA ASN A 129 15.61 -4.09 -8.30
C ASN A 129 15.52 -5.36 -7.43
N PRO A 130 14.37 -6.06 -7.47
CA PRO A 130 14.19 -7.32 -6.76
C PRO A 130 15.01 -8.42 -7.42
N ILE A 131 16.08 -8.87 -6.75
CA ILE A 131 16.83 -10.05 -7.18
C ILE A 131 16.06 -11.29 -6.72
N GLY A 132 15.07 -11.68 -7.53
CA GLY A 132 14.89 -13.05 -8.02
C GLY A 132 14.36 -14.17 -7.12
N LYS A 133 14.02 -13.97 -5.84
CA LYS A 133 13.33 -15.02 -5.05
C LYS A 133 12.15 -14.47 -4.25
N LYS A 134 10.96 -14.92 -4.63
CA LYS A 134 9.72 -14.73 -3.89
C LYS A 134 9.47 -15.98 -3.05
N TYR A 135 9.08 -15.77 -1.79
CA TYR A 135 8.59 -16.83 -0.94
C TYR A 135 7.13 -16.57 -0.63
N GLU A 136 6.26 -17.41 -1.18
CA GLU A 136 4.85 -17.46 -0.88
C GLU A 136 4.60 -18.58 0.14
N HIS A 137 3.84 -18.28 1.19
CA HIS A 137 3.36 -19.34 2.08
C HIS A 137 1.84 -19.42 1.99
N THR A 138 1.36 -20.37 1.18
CA THR A 138 -0.04 -20.83 1.23
C THR A 138 -0.03 -22.20 1.87
N LYS A 139 -0.63 -22.34 3.06
CA LYS A 139 -0.82 -23.68 3.65
C LYS A 139 -2.01 -24.30 2.90
N VAL A 140 -1.74 -25.18 1.94
CA VAL A 140 -2.79 -25.98 1.29
C VAL A 140 -3.35 -26.92 2.35
N ILE A 141 -4.57 -26.64 2.80
CA ILE A 141 -5.33 -27.58 3.62
C ILE A 141 -5.80 -28.68 2.65
N GLN A 142 -5.19 -29.86 2.72
CA GLN A 142 -5.82 -31.06 2.20
C GLN A 142 -7.08 -31.28 3.04
N LYS A 143 -8.24 -31.18 2.40
CA LYS A 143 -9.49 -31.70 2.94
C LYS A 143 -9.38 -33.22 2.92
N ASP A 144 -9.31 -33.82 4.11
CA ASP A 144 -9.67 -35.23 4.33
C ASP A 144 -11.19 -35.41 4.15
#